data_AF-A0A412G4L2-F1
#
_entry.id   AF-A0A412G4L2-F1
#
_cell.length_a   1.000
_cell.length_b   1.000
_cell.length_c   1.000
_cell.angle_alpha   90.00
_cell.angle_beta   90.00
_cell.angle_gamma   90.00
#
_symmetry.space_group_name_H-M   'P 1'
#
loop_
_entity.id
_entity.type
_entity.pdbx_description
1 polymer ?
#
loop_
_entity_poly.entity_id
_entity_poly.type
_entity_poly.pdbx_seq_one_letter_code
_entity_poly.pdbx_strand_id
1 'polypeptide(L)'
;MIENNEKQTELVVLLKKYAQATLTREKVQSMRGYLQHGDTTTLDHAIAVAYYSLMLDQKWKLNCDKGSLVRGALLHDYFLYDWHQPHKEYGLHGFTHPSTALRNAVQDFDLNAVERNIIARHMFPLVPIPPRYRESVIVCLADKFCSLNETFSRQRYLTLVRLLSAALIFQR
;
A
#
# COMPACT_ATOMS: atom_id res chain seq x y z
N MET A 1 -11.72 14.95 5.04
CA MET A 1 -11.42 15.40 6.41
C MET A 1 -9.98 15.88 6.40
N ILE A 2 -9.73 17.12 6.80
CA ILE A 2 -8.36 17.65 6.97
C ILE A 2 -8.03 17.41 8.45
N GLU A 3 -7.08 16.53 8.73
CA GLU A 3 -6.60 16.32 10.10
C GLU A 3 -5.78 17.53 10.56
N ASN A 4 -5.76 17.81 11.87
CA ASN A 4 -4.92 18.90 12.40
C ASN A 4 -3.43 18.62 12.12
N ASN A 5 -2.65 19.67 11.88
CA ASN A 5 -1.26 19.62 11.40
C ASN A 5 -0.33 18.77 12.29
N GLU A 6 -0.56 18.77 13.61
CA GLU A 6 0.19 17.93 14.57
C GLU A 6 -0.02 16.43 14.34
N LYS A 7 -1.27 15.99 14.15
CA LYS A 7 -1.58 14.58 13.90
C LYS A 7 -1.03 14.10 12.56
N GLN A 8 -1.10 14.96 11.55
CA GLN A 8 -0.50 14.67 10.24
C GLN A 8 1.03 14.51 10.38
N THR A 9 1.67 15.35 11.18
CA THR A 9 3.11 15.25 11.45
C THR A 9 3.46 13.94 12.14
N GLU A 10 2.70 13.54 13.17
CA GLU A 10 2.89 12.26 13.86
C GLU A 10 2.77 11.05 12.91
N LEU A 11 1.73 11.03 12.06
CA LEU A 11 1.51 9.98 11.08
C LEU A 11 2.68 9.86 10.09
N VAL A 12 3.21 10.99 9.61
CA VAL A 12 4.36 11.00 8.70
C VAL A 12 5.62 10.46 9.39
N VAL A 13 5.85 10.79 10.66
CA VAL A 13 6.97 10.25 11.45
C VAL A 13 6.86 8.74 11.62
N LEU A 14 5.67 8.24 11.96
CA LEU A 14 5.41 6.80 12.08
C LEU A 14 5.59 6.09 10.74
N LEU A 15 5.05 6.66 9.66
CA LEU A 15 5.19 6.11 8.32
C LEU A 15 6.66 6.01 7.94
N LYS A 16 7.44 7.10 8.11
CA LYS A 16 8.89 7.11 7.87
C LYS A 16 9.59 5.99 8.64
N LYS A 17 9.33 5.89 9.95
CA LYS A 17 9.95 4.90 10.83
C LYS A 17 9.75 3.46 10.33
N TYR A 18 8.51 3.09 10.00
CA TYR A 18 8.20 1.70 9.63
C TYR A 18 8.38 1.40 8.13
N ALA A 19 8.35 2.42 7.27
CA ALA A 19 8.51 2.25 5.84
C ALA A 19 9.98 2.15 5.41
N GLN A 20 10.91 2.75 6.16
CA GLN A 20 12.30 2.95 5.72
C GLN A 20 12.97 1.66 5.23
N ALA A 21 12.94 0.58 6.02
CA ALA A 21 13.61 -0.68 5.66
C ALA A 21 13.01 -1.37 4.41
N THR A 22 11.73 -1.12 4.13
CA THR A 22 11.04 -1.66 2.94
C THR A 22 11.30 -0.78 1.73
N LEU A 23 11.17 0.54 1.89
CA LEU A 23 11.33 1.50 0.80
C LEU A 23 12.76 1.58 0.27
N THR A 24 13.79 1.30 1.06
CA THR A 24 15.19 1.31 0.56
C THR A 24 15.52 0.15 -0.38
N ARG A 25 14.62 -0.84 -0.55
CA ARG A 25 14.82 -1.96 -1.48
C ARG A 25 14.62 -1.53 -2.92
N GLU A 26 15.58 -1.87 -3.78
CA GLU A 26 15.58 -1.48 -5.20
C GLU A 26 14.32 -1.92 -5.94
N LYS A 27 13.87 -3.17 -5.75
CA LYS A 27 12.63 -3.68 -6.36
C LYS A 27 11.37 -2.99 -5.84
N VAL A 28 11.36 -2.52 -4.59
CA VAL A 28 10.26 -1.67 -4.09
C VAL A 28 10.30 -0.32 -4.78
N GLN A 29 11.50 0.26 -4.96
CA GLN A 29 11.64 1.52 -5.70
C GLN A 29 11.25 1.40 -7.18
N SER A 30 11.43 0.23 -7.79
CA SER A 30 11.06 -0.01 -9.19
C SER A 30 9.54 0.00 -9.41
N MET A 31 8.72 -0.12 -8.36
CA MET A 31 7.26 0.02 -8.45
C MET A 31 6.80 1.37 -9.00
N ARG A 32 7.66 2.40 -9.02
CA ARG A 32 7.37 3.67 -9.70
C ARG A 32 7.26 3.55 -11.22
N GLY A 33 7.87 2.51 -11.80
CA GLY A 33 7.82 2.26 -13.24
C GLY A 33 6.51 1.65 -13.72
N TYR A 34 5.60 1.29 -12.80
CA TYR A 34 4.32 0.65 -13.11
C TYR A 34 3.17 1.56 -12.72
N LEU A 35 2.23 1.75 -13.64
CA LEU A 35 1.01 2.53 -13.38
C LEU A 35 -0.02 1.64 -12.66
N GLN A 36 -0.65 2.21 -11.63
CA GLN A 36 -1.72 1.55 -10.88
C GLN A 36 -3.08 2.08 -11.29
N HIS A 37 -3.34 3.38 -11.07
CA HIS A 37 -4.62 4.03 -11.35
C HIS A 37 -4.38 5.44 -11.92
N GLY A 38 -4.94 5.73 -13.11
CA GLY A 38 -4.75 7.03 -13.76
C GLY A 38 -3.26 7.33 -14.02
N ASP A 39 -2.74 8.39 -13.39
CA ASP A 39 -1.33 8.78 -13.40
C ASP A 39 -0.57 8.37 -12.12
N THR A 40 -1.19 7.59 -11.23
CA THR A 40 -0.59 7.14 -9.97
C THR A 40 0.21 5.86 -10.18
N THR A 41 1.48 5.87 -9.75
CA THR A 41 2.34 4.69 -9.80
C THR A 41 1.99 3.69 -8.70
N THR A 42 2.33 2.41 -8.88
CA THR A 42 2.11 1.38 -7.85
C THR A 42 2.83 1.70 -6.54
N LEU A 43 4.00 2.35 -6.58
CA LEU A 43 4.68 2.79 -5.36
C LEU A 43 3.92 3.91 -4.64
N ASP A 44 3.47 4.92 -5.38
CA ASP A 44 2.74 6.06 -4.82
C ASP A 44 1.42 5.60 -4.20
N HIS A 45 0.71 4.69 -4.87
CA HIS A 45 -0.47 4.03 -4.34
C HIS A 45 -0.16 3.29 -3.03
N ALA A 46 0.87 2.43 -3.02
CA ALA A 46 1.24 1.67 -1.83
C ALA A 46 1.63 2.56 -0.63
N ILE A 47 2.34 3.67 -0.87
CA ILE A 47 2.69 4.67 0.15
C ILE A 47 1.43 5.34 0.70
N ALA A 48 0.48 5.71 -0.18
CA ALA A 48 -0.78 6.30 0.23
C ALA A 48 -1.61 5.32 1.09
N VAL A 49 -1.72 4.06 0.66
CA VAL A 49 -2.40 3.01 1.42
C VAL A 49 -1.77 2.82 2.80
N ALA A 50 -0.44 2.83 2.89
CA ALA A 50 0.26 2.75 4.19
C ALA A 50 -0.04 3.95 5.10
N TYR A 51 -0.04 5.17 4.55
CA TYR A 51 -0.40 6.39 5.28
C TYR A 51 -1.85 6.33 5.81
N TYR A 52 -2.81 6.04 4.92
CA TYR A 52 -4.22 5.96 5.29
C TYR A 52 -4.50 4.81 6.24
N SER A 53 -3.75 3.72 6.18
CA SER A 53 -3.84 2.62 7.14
C SER A 53 -3.45 3.06 8.56
N LEU A 54 -2.35 3.80 8.71
CA LEU A 54 -1.95 4.37 10.01
C LEU A 54 -3.01 5.35 10.54
N MET A 55 -3.54 6.20 9.65
CA MET A 55 -4.59 7.15 9.97
C MET A 55 -5.86 6.45 10.48
N LEU A 56 -6.31 5.40 9.80
CA LEU A 56 -7.47 4.60 10.21
C LEU A 56 -7.24 3.89 11.54
N ASP A 57 -6.05 3.29 11.73
CA ASP A 57 -5.72 2.66 13.01
C ASP A 57 -5.76 3.66 14.18
N GLN A 58 -5.18 4.85 14.02
CA GLN A 58 -5.19 5.89 15.05
C GLN A 58 -6.60 6.43 15.31
N LYS A 59 -7.36 6.69 14.24
CA LYS A 59 -8.73 7.20 14.33
C LYS A 59 -9.68 6.24 15.04
N TRP A 60 -9.54 4.95 14.77
CA TRP A 60 -10.38 3.90 15.35
C TRP A 60 -9.77 3.22 16.58
N LYS A 61 -8.58 3.68 17.02
CA LYS A 61 -7.85 3.17 18.19
C LYS A 61 -7.68 1.65 18.14
N LEU A 62 -7.30 1.14 16.98
CA LEU A 62 -7.24 -0.30 16.75
C LEU A 62 -5.98 -0.93 17.36
N ASN A 63 -4.91 -0.17 17.61
CA ASN A 63 -3.67 -0.67 18.23
C ASN A 63 -3.07 -1.85 17.45
N CYS A 64 -3.11 -1.78 16.12
CA CYS A 64 -2.44 -2.75 15.25
C CYS A 64 -0.91 -2.73 15.41
N ASP A 65 -0.27 -3.83 15.02
CA ASP A 65 1.19 -3.85 14.87
C ASP A 65 1.60 -2.95 13.69
N LYS A 66 2.24 -1.82 14.00
CA LYS A 66 2.52 -0.77 12.99
C LYS A 66 3.56 -1.21 11.97
N GLY A 67 4.51 -2.07 12.36
CA GLY A 67 5.48 -2.65 11.45
C GLY A 67 4.79 -3.49 10.38
N SER A 68 3.95 -4.44 10.79
CA SER A 68 3.19 -5.32 9.90
C SER A 68 2.18 -4.55 9.07
N LEU A 69 1.50 -3.57 9.66
CA LEU A 69 0.52 -2.73 8.96
C LEU A 69 1.19 -1.97 7.81
N VAL A 70 2.29 -1.27 8.09
CA VAL A 70 2.99 -0.46 7.07
C VAL A 70 3.70 -1.35 6.06
N ARG A 71 4.45 -2.38 6.49
CA ARG A 71 5.17 -3.27 5.56
C ARG A 71 4.19 -4.05 4.68
N GLY A 72 3.11 -4.58 5.24
CA GLY A 72 2.07 -5.25 4.47
C GLY A 72 1.37 -4.31 3.48
N ALA A 73 1.06 -3.08 3.88
CA ALA A 73 0.49 -2.07 2.99
C ALA A 73 1.46 -1.69 1.85
N LEU A 74 2.75 -1.54 2.12
CA LEU A 74 3.73 -1.23 1.06
C LEU A 74 3.91 -2.37 0.05
N LEU A 75 3.58 -3.61 0.43
CA LEU A 75 3.81 -4.81 -0.37
C LEU A 75 2.53 -5.43 -0.96
N HIS A 76 1.34 -4.87 -0.69
CA HIS A 76 0.08 -5.49 -1.11
C HIS A 76 -0.02 -5.65 -2.64
N ASP A 77 0.52 -4.67 -3.37
CA ASP A 77 0.61 -4.63 -4.83
C ASP A 77 2.04 -4.89 -5.37
N TYR A 78 2.83 -5.69 -4.66
CA TYR A 78 4.22 -5.99 -5.05
C TYR A 78 4.33 -6.99 -6.23
N PHE A 79 3.56 -6.77 -7.29
CA PHE A 79 3.48 -7.65 -8.46
C PHE A 79 4.61 -7.42 -9.48
N LEU A 80 5.22 -6.23 -9.52
CA LEU A 80 6.44 -5.89 -10.29
C LEU A 80 6.33 -5.99 -11.82
N TYR A 81 5.18 -5.62 -12.40
CA TYR A 81 4.97 -5.55 -13.85
C TYR A 81 3.91 -4.52 -14.20
N ASP A 82 3.91 -3.98 -15.42
CA ASP A 82 2.82 -3.11 -15.87
C ASP A 82 1.61 -3.96 -16.30
N TRP A 83 0.51 -3.90 -15.54
CA TRP A 83 -0.67 -4.70 -15.81
C TRP A 83 -1.55 -4.14 -16.94
N HIS A 84 -1.29 -2.91 -17.40
CA HIS A 84 -1.95 -2.34 -18.58
C HIS A 84 -1.40 -2.93 -19.88
N GLN A 85 -0.21 -3.54 -19.83
CA GLN A 85 0.35 -4.23 -20.97
C GLN A 85 -0.17 -5.67 -21.04
N PRO A 86 -0.82 -6.07 -22.14
CA PRO A 86 -1.37 -7.41 -22.26
C PRO A 86 -0.25 -8.44 -22.29
N HIS A 87 -0.20 -9.26 -21.24
CA HIS A 87 0.71 -10.39 -21.15
C HIS A 87 -0.11 -11.65 -20.85
N LYS A 88 0.10 -12.69 -21.67
CA LYS A 88 -0.63 -13.97 -21.59
C LYS A 88 -0.51 -14.67 -20.23
N GLU A 89 0.51 -14.33 -19.44
CA GLU A 89 0.83 -15.00 -18.18
C GLU A 89 0.08 -14.43 -16.95
N TYR A 90 -0.51 -13.23 -17.04
CA TYR A 90 -1.01 -12.53 -15.85
C TYR A 90 -2.48 -12.77 -15.49
N GLY A 91 -3.23 -13.53 -16.30
CA GLY A 91 -4.65 -13.82 -16.05
C GLY A 91 -5.50 -12.55 -15.88
N LEU A 92 -6.64 -12.67 -15.21
CA LEU A 92 -7.43 -11.49 -14.81
C LEU A 92 -6.74 -10.80 -13.63
N HIS A 93 -5.98 -9.74 -13.89
CA HIS A 93 -5.12 -9.05 -12.92
C HIS A 93 -5.77 -8.84 -11.55
N GLY A 94 -7.01 -8.34 -11.49
CA GLY A 94 -7.73 -8.09 -10.23
C GLY A 94 -7.93 -9.32 -9.34
N PHE A 95 -7.91 -10.54 -9.90
CA PHE A 95 -8.05 -11.79 -9.15
C PHE A 95 -6.71 -12.47 -8.85
N THR A 96 -5.68 -12.18 -9.65
CA THR A 96 -4.42 -12.94 -9.64
C THR A 96 -3.28 -12.18 -8.95
N HIS A 97 -3.28 -10.84 -8.98
CA HIS A 97 -2.16 -10.07 -8.44
C HIS A 97 -1.92 -10.26 -6.93
N PRO A 98 -2.91 -10.53 -6.05
CA PRO A 98 -2.61 -10.79 -4.63
C PRO A 98 -1.69 -12.01 -4.46
N SER A 99 -1.86 -13.03 -5.30
CA SER A 99 -1.02 -14.22 -5.32
C SER A 99 0.38 -13.92 -5.85
N THR A 100 0.47 -13.16 -6.96
CA THR A 100 1.76 -12.74 -7.53
C THR A 100 2.54 -11.84 -6.58
N ALA A 101 1.88 -10.83 -5.99
CA ALA A 101 2.46 -9.94 -5.00
C ALA A 101 2.98 -10.71 -3.79
N LEU A 102 2.18 -11.65 -3.26
CA LEU A 102 2.61 -12.49 -2.14
C LEU A 102 3.83 -13.34 -2.51
N ARG A 103 3.81 -13.98 -3.69
CA ARG A 103 4.93 -14.81 -4.16
C ARG A 103 6.22 -14.00 -4.24
N ASN A 104 6.17 -12.82 -4.87
CA ASN A 104 7.34 -11.94 -4.99
C ASN A 104 7.81 -11.45 -3.61
N ALA A 105 6.88 -11.03 -2.75
CA ALA A 105 7.21 -10.47 -1.45
C ALA A 105 7.83 -11.54 -0.52
N VAL A 106 7.37 -12.79 -0.57
CA VAL A 106 7.96 -13.90 0.21
C VAL A 106 9.36 -14.28 -0.27
N GLN A 107 9.68 -14.06 -1.55
CA GLN A 107 11.04 -14.29 -2.07
C GLN A 107 12.01 -13.21 -1.60
N ASP A 108 11.55 -11.96 -1.48
CA ASP A 108 12.43 -10.82 -1.17
C ASP A 108 12.45 -10.43 0.32
N PHE A 109 11.45 -10.87 1.10
CA PHE A 109 11.28 -10.48 2.50
C PHE A 109 10.90 -11.66 3.39
N ASP A 110 11.42 -11.65 4.63
CA ASP A 110 10.91 -12.51 5.69
C ASP A 110 9.61 -11.91 6.26
N LEU A 111 8.48 -12.41 5.76
CA LEU A 111 7.14 -11.95 6.10
C LEU A 111 6.52 -12.79 7.22
N ASN A 112 5.88 -12.11 8.17
CA ASN A 112 5.08 -12.74 9.21
C ASN A 112 3.66 -13.10 8.71
N ALA A 113 2.87 -13.74 9.57
CA ALA A 113 1.53 -14.19 9.21
C ALA A 113 0.54 -13.05 8.89
N VAL A 114 0.70 -11.89 9.52
CA VAL A 114 -0.17 -10.71 9.32
C VAL A 114 0.11 -10.10 7.96
N GLU A 115 1.38 -9.86 7.63
CA GLU A 115 1.81 -9.27 6.34
C GLU A 115 1.43 -10.16 5.17
N ARG A 116 1.67 -11.46 5.27
CA ARG A 116 1.24 -12.43 4.25
C ARG A 116 -0.27 -12.36 4.03
N ASN A 117 -1.07 -12.19 5.10
CA ASN A 117 -2.52 -12.10 4.98
C ASN A 117 -2.98 -10.75 4.41
N ILE A 118 -2.31 -9.64 4.75
CA ILE A 118 -2.56 -8.33 4.11
C ILE A 118 -2.41 -8.49 2.61
N ILE A 119 -1.25 -8.98 2.14
CA ILE A 119 -0.98 -9.11 0.70
C ILE A 119 -1.95 -10.09 0.06
N ALA A 120 -2.21 -11.25 0.66
CA ALA A 120 -3.06 -12.28 0.07
C ALA A 120 -4.55 -11.92 0.01
N ARG A 121 -5.03 -11.04 0.89
CA ARG A 121 -6.48 -10.82 1.13
C ARG A 121 -6.93 -9.38 0.89
N HIS A 122 -6.03 -8.47 0.52
CA HIS A 122 -6.42 -7.08 0.34
C HIS A 122 -7.53 -6.94 -0.69
N MET A 123 -7.58 -7.71 -1.78
CA MET A 123 -8.63 -7.65 -2.81
C MET A 123 -10.03 -8.13 -2.42
N PHE A 124 -10.32 -8.48 -1.16
CA PHE A 124 -11.70 -8.69 -0.73
C PHE A 124 -12.55 -7.43 -0.97
N PRO A 125 -13.81 -7.53 -1.47
CA PRO A 125 -14.58 -8.75 -1.75
C PRO A 125 -14.43 -9.31 -3.18
N LEU A 126 -13.62 -8.70 -4.05
CA LEU A 126 -13.41 -9.20 -5.42
C LEU A 126 -12.80 -10.60 -5.41
N VAL A 127 -11.74 -10.79 -4.64
CA VAL A 127 -11.27 -12.13 -4.26
C VAL A 127 -12.06 -12.53 -3.01
N PRO A 128 -12.96 -13.54 -3.08
CA PRO A 128 -13.99 -13.78 -2.07
C PRO A 128 -13.44 -14.55 -0.85
N ILE A 129 -12.29 -14.14 -0.33
CA ILE A 129 -11.68 -14.71 0.86
C ILE A 129 -11.39 -13.55 1.82
N PRO A 130 -12.09 -13.46 2.96
CA PRO A 130 -12.02 -12.29 3.82
C PRO A 130 -10.65 -12.16 4.52
N PRO A 131 -10.24 -10.92 4.87
CA PRO A 131 -9.07 -10.68 5.70
C PRO A 131 -9.24 -11.30 7.10
N ARG A 132 -8.16 -11.86 7.65
CA ARG A 132 -8.19 -12.54 8.97
C ARG A 132 -7.75 -11.62 10.11
N TYR A 133 -6.82 -10.71 9.85
CA TYR A 133 -6.25 -9.80 10.84
C TYR A 133 -6.81 -8.40 10.71
N ARG A 134 -6.74 -7.63 11.80
CA ARG A 134 -7.25 -6.25 11.85
C ARG A 134 -6.49 -5.36 10.88
N GLU A 135 -5.18 -5.55 10.81
CA GLU A 135 -4.29 -4.90 9.84
C GLU A 135 -4.75 -5.19 8.41
N SER A 136 -5.09 -6.44 8.11
CA SER A 136 -5.55 -6.85 6.78
C SER A 136 -6.89 -6.22 6.42
N VAL A 137 -7.81 -6.05 7.39
CA VAL A 137 -9.06 -5.31 7.18
C VAL A 137 -8.78 -3.83 6.91
N ILE A 138 -7.90 -3.20 7.70
CA ILE A 138 -7.55 -1.78 7.54
C ILE A 138 -6.94 -1.54 6.16
N VAL A 139 -5.94 -2.33 5.76
CA VAL A 139 -5.28 -2.19 4.46
C VAL A 139 -6.28 -2.43 3.33
N CYS A 140 -7.14 -3.46 3.46
CA CYS A 140 -8.21 -3.70 2.50
C CYS A 140 -9.11 -2.47 2.33
N LEU A 141 -9.53 -1.79 3.41
CA LEU A 141 -10.35 -0.57 3.30
C LEU A 141 -9.58 0.64 2.76
N ALA A 142 -8.33 0.83 3.19
CA ALA A 142 -7.47 1.93 2.79
C ALA A 142 -7.14 1.87 1.29
N ASP A 143 -6.87 0.67 0.78
CA ASP A 143 -6.68 0.36 -0.64
C ASP A 143 -7.86 0.88 -1.49
N LYS A 144 -9.10 0.46 -1.19
CA LYS A 144 -10.28 0.90 -1.97
C LYS A 144 -10.47 2.40 -1.87
N PHE A 145 -10.26 2.97 -0.69
CA PHE A 145 -10.33 4.41 -0.53
C PHE A 145 -9.32 5.11 -1.44
N CYS A 146 -8.07 4.65 -1.49
CA CYS A 146 -7.04 5.20 -2.36
C CYS A 146 -7.41 5.02 -3.84
N SER A 147 -7.73 3.80 -4.29
CA SER A 147 -8.11 3.53 -5.68
C SER A 147 -9.28 4.36 -6.16
N LEU A 148 -10.31 4.57 -5.31
CA LEU A 148 -11.43 5.44 -5.65
C LEU A 148 -10.99 6.90 -5.81
N ASN A 149 -10.16 7.43 -4.90
CA ASN A 149 -9.71 8.82 -5.00
C ASN A 149 -8.75 9.06 -6.17
N GLU A 150 -7.93 8.06 -6.51
CA GLU A 150 -7.03 8.08 -7.66
C GLU A 150 -7.82 8.03 -8.97
N THR A 151 -8.84 7.17 -9.06
CA THR A 151 -9.66 7.02 -10.27
C THR A 151 -10.56 8.23 -10.52
N PHE A 152 -11.16 8.80 -9.47
CA PHE A 152 -12.12 9.91 -9.61
C PHE A 152 -11.50 11.31 -9.42
N SER A 153 -10.18 11.38 -9.23
CA SER A 153 -9.36 12.59 -9.11
C SER A 153 -9.83 13.62 -8.08
N ARG A 154 -9.18 13.61 -6.90
CA ARG A 154 -9.14 14.77 -6.01
C ARG A 154 -7.73 15.35 -6.04
N GLN A 155 -7.55 16.56 -6.60
CA GLN A 155 -6.25 17.26 -6.66
C GLN A 155 -5.49 17.23 -5.32
N ARG A 156 -6.21 17.38 -4.20
CA ARG A 156 -5.64 17.36 -2.84
C ARG A 156 -5.03 16.01 -2.46
N TYR A 157 -5.61 14.90 -2.91
CA TYR A 157 -5.11 13.56 -2.65
C TYR A 157 -3.78 13.37 -3.38
N LEU A 158 -3.74 13.69 -4.68
CA LEU A 158 -2.52 13.57 -5.49
C LEU A 158 -1.39 14.46 -4.95
N THR A 159 -1.70 15.69 -4.54
CA THR A 159 -0.70 16.56 -3.88
C THR A 159 -0.15 15.92 -2.60
N LEU A 160 -1.00 15.33 -1.76
CA LEU A 160 -0.57 14.66 -0.53
C LEU A 160 0.34 13.47 -0.82
N VAL A 161 -0.07 12.59 -1.75
CA VAL A 161 0.71 11.40 -2.11
C VAL A 161 2.08 11.79 -2.63
N ARG A 162 2.16 12.78 -3.54
CA ARG A 162 3.45 13.28 -4.06
C ARG A 162 4.35 13.85 -2.96
N LEU A 163 3.78 14.58 -1.99
CA LEU A 163 4.55 15.09 -0.85
C LEU A 163 5.05 13.96 0.06
N LEU A 164 4.22 12.95 0.34
CA LEU A 164 4.62 11.79 1.14
C LEU A 164 5.75 11.01 0.45
N SER A 165 5.58 10.71 -0.84
CA SER A 165 6.61 10.04 -1.64
C SER A 165 7.91 10.83 -1.64
N ALA A 166 7.87 12.15 -1.87
CA ALA A 166 9.06 12.97 -1.80
C ALA A 166 9.71 12.92 -0.41
N ALA A 167 8.93 13.08 0.66
CA ALA A 167 9.43 13.11 2.03
C ALA A 167 10.04 11.80 2.52
N LEU A 168 9.61 10.66 1.96
CA LEU A 168 10.08 9.32 2.33
C LEU A 168 11.34 8.90 1.57
N ILE A 169 11.57 9.48 0.39
CA ILE A 169 12.60 8.99 -0.55
C ILE A 169 13.80 9.94 -0.65
N PHE A 170 13.63 11.25 -0.44
CA PHE A 170 14.70 12.25 -0.63
C PHE A 170 15.61 12.50 0.58
N GLN A 171 15.66 11.60 1.57
CA GLN A 171 16.63 11.71 2.66
C GLN A 171 17.82 10.79 2.38
N ARG A 172 18.72 11.26 1.52
CA ARG A 172 20.13 10.83 1.45
C ARG A 172 20.98 11.78 2.29
#